data_AF-A0A8S4ASH8-F1
#
_entry.id   AF-A0A8S4ASH8-F1
#
_cell.length_a   1.000
_cell.length_b   1.000
_cell.length_c   1.000
_cell.angle_alpha   90.00
_cell.angle_beta   90.00
_cell.angle_gamma   90.00
#
_symmetry.space_group_name_H-M   'P 1'
#
loop_
_entity.id
_entity.type
_entity.pdbx_description
1 polymer ?
#
loop_
_entity_poly.entity_id
_entity_poly.type
_entity_poly.pdbx_seq_one_letter_code
_entity_poly.pdbx_strand_id
1 'polypeptide(L)'
;MVKWTDEERHTVRSVWEKVDIDEIGPEVLARVLIVYPWTERYFGMFGDIFTTTAILNNAKVRDHGKVLLRALDIGVQNMDNMKEAYADLSSVACKLKSNLGPQVQAIWQKFLSAVVEAMNSLGCTRHSNLTTCNMSLTAKDKEAVKAFWSKVGGKAEAIGSDALSRMLVVYPQTKTYFSHWKDLSPGSAPVAKHGKTVMGGVAEAVAKIDDITGGLLTLSELHAFTLRVDPANFKILSHNILVVCAIMFPQDFTPEVHAKMSLSQKDKDTVRAFWSTVSGRAEEIGPAALSRMLAVYPQTKTYFSHWNDLSPGSASVVMHGKTVMGGVAEAVAKIDDITAGLLDLSKLHAYTLRVDPANFKILSHNILVVLAAMFPKDFTPEVHVAMDKFLGALSQNLNNVNMVEWTDAERAAIASLWGKIDVGEIGPQALTRLLIVYPWTQRHFGTFGNLSTNAAILGNAKVAQHGKTVMGGLESAVKNLDNVKNTYAKLSVMHSEKLHVDPDNFRTLAECISVVVAAKFGPSVFTPGAQEAWQKFLSVVVSALGRQYH
;
A
#
# COMPACT_ATOMS: atom_id res chain seq x y z
N MET A 1 20.95 27.60 1.45
CA MET A 1 22.07 26.79 0.91
C MET A 1 22.38 25.70 1.91
N VAL A 2 22.59 24.46 1.45
CA VAL A 2 23.25 23.43 2.26
C VAL A 2 24.71 23.87 2.41
N LYS A 3 25.29 23.72 3.61
CA LYS A 3 26.72 23.90 3.84
C LYS A 3 27.34 22.52 4.01
N TRP A 4 28.11 22.08 3.03
CA TRP A 4 28.88 20.84 3.11
C TRP A 4 30.19 21.08 3.89
N THR A 5 30.57 20.09 4.68
CA THR A 5 31.94 19.92 5.21
C THR A 5 32.86 19.32 4.16
N ASP A 6 34.18 19.39 4.37
CA ASP A 6 35.16 18.75 3.49
C ASP A 6 35.07 17.22 3.53
N GLU A 7 34.71 16.65 4.67
CA GLU A 7 34.48 15.20 4.84
C GLU A 7 33.26 14.73 4.05
N GLU A 8 32.14 15.46 4.08
CA GLU A 8 30.97 15.16 3.25
C GLU A 8 31.28 15.32 1.75
N ARG A 9 31.99 16.39 1.34
CA ARG A 9 32.44 16.58 -0.05
C ARG A 9 33.30 15.40 -0.52
N HIS A 10 34.29 15.00 0.28
CA HIS A 10 35.18 13.88 -0.05
C HIS A 10 34.43 12.54 -0.08
N THR A 11 33.51 12.32 0.87
CA THR A 11 32.69 11.09 0.93
C THR A 11 31.77 10.96 -0.28
N VAL A 12 31.07 12.03 -0.68
CA VAL A 12 30.18 12.01 -1.86
C VAL A 12 30.99 11.79 -3.13
N ARG A 13 32.11 12.51 -3.32
CA ARG A 13 32.97 12.36 -4.51
C ARG A 13 33.62 10.99 -4.60
N SER A 14 34.21 10.46 -3.52
CA SER A 14 34.87 9.14 -3.53
C SER A 14 33.91 7.95 -3.61
N VAL A 15 32.60 8.16 -3.43
CA VAL A 15 31.55 7.21 -3.81
C VAL A 15 31.19 7.38 -5.30
N TRP A 16 31.06 8.63 -5.76
CA TRP A 16 30.68 8.96 -7.14
C TRP A 16 31.73 8.58 -8.18
N GLU A 17 33.02 8.67 -7.86
CA GLU A 17 34.16 8.22 -8.69
C GLU A 17 34.11 6.71 -9.03
N LYS A 18 33.24 5.94 -8.37
CA LYS A 18 33.00 4.50 -8.61
C LYS A 18 31.74 4.22 -9.42
N VAL A 19 31.02 5.27 -9.86
CA VAL A 19 29.79 5.17 -10.65
C VAL A 19 30.14 5.20 -12.13
N ASP A 20 30.14 4.04 -12.78
CA ASP A 20 30.11 4.02 -14.26
C ASP A 20 28.74 4.53 -14.71
N ILE A 21 28.73 5.73 -15.26
CA ILE A 21 27.53 6.43 -15.75
C ILE A 21 26.87 5.72 -16.93
N ASP A 22 27.66 5.02 -17.74
CA ASP A 22 27.23 4.35 -18.97
C ASP A 22 26.73 2.92 -18.72
N GLU A 23 27.08 2.29 -17.60
CA GLU A 23 26.51 1.05 -17.06
C GLU A 23 25.32 1.33 -16.11
N ILE A 24 25.52 2.12 -15.05
CA ILE A 24 24.56 2.27 -13.93
C ILE A 24 23.41 3.22 -14.29
N GLY A 25 23.63 4.22 -15.14
CA GLY A 25 22.59 5.16 -15.55
C GLY A 25 21.36 4.47 -16.18
N PRO A 26 21.55 3.59 -17.17
CA PRO A 26 20.51 2.71 -17.68
C PRO A 26 19.75 1.94 -16.60
N GLU A 27 20.47 1.32 -15.65
CA GLU A 27 19.84 0.52 -14.59
C GLU A 27 19.01 1.36 -13.63
N VAL A 28 19.49 2.55 -13.25
CA VAL A 28 18.77 3.46 -12.34
C VAL A 28 17.41 3.83 -12.90
N LEU A 29 17.33 4.26 -14.17
CA LEU A 29 16.06 4.65 -14.76
C LEU A 29 15.15 3.45 -15.04
N ALA A 30 15.70 2.32 -15.49
CA ALA A 30 14.95 1.08 -15.65
C ALA A 30 14.35 0.62 -14.31
N ARG A 31 15.14 0.62 -13.23
CA ARG A 31 14.72 0.23 -11.88
C ARG A 31 13.67 1.19 -11.31
N VAL A 32 13.77 2.50 -11.57
CA VAL A 32 12.70 3.46 -11.22
C VAL A 32 11.39 3.12 -11.94
N LEU A 33 11.43 2.87 -13.25
CA LEU A 33 10.24 2.55 -14.05
C LEU A 33 9.58 1.22 -13.59
N ILE A 34 10.37 0.19 -13.29
CA ILE A 34 9.81 -1.12 -12.89
C ILE A 34 9.31 -1.11 -11.43
N VAL A 35 10.04 -0.45 -10.52
CA VAL A 35 9.69 -0.41 -9.10
C VAL A 35 8.54 0.56 -8.82
N TYR A 36 8.46 1.63 -9.60
CA TYR A 36 7.42 2.64 -9.54
C TYR A 36 6.75 2.81 -10.93
N PRO A 37 5.92 1.86 -11.39
CA PRO A 37 5.30 1.91 -12.73
C PRO A 37 4.56 3.22 -13.04
N TRP A 38 4.00 3.88 -12.02
CA TRP A 38 3.39 5.20 -12.15
C TRP A 38 4.32 6.30 -12.70
N THR A 39 5.65 6.10 -12.66
CA THR A 39 6.64 7.03 -13.22
C THR A 39 6.73 6.97 -14.75
N GLU A 40 6.26 5.90 -15.40
CA GLU A 40 6.21 5.74 -16.87
C GLU A 40 5.53 6.95 -17.55
N ARG A 41 4.59 7.59 -16.86
CA ARG A 41 3.82 8.77 -17.29
C ARG A 41 4.68 9.95 -17.74
N TYR A 42 5.88 10.08 -17.20
CA TYR A 42 6.80 11.17 -17.53
C TYR A 42 7.65 10.85 -18.76
N PHE A 43 7.63 9.60 -19.23
CA PHE A 43 8.57 9.05 -20.21
C PHE A 43 7.90 8.49 -21.47
N GLY A 44 6.65 8.87 -21.76
CA GLY A 44 5.88 8.38 -22.93
C GLY A 44 6.57 8.57 -24.29
N MET A 45 7.54 9.48 -24.41
CA MET A 45 8.42 9.60 -25.59
C MET A 45 9.29 8.35 -25.84
N PHE A 46 9.42 7.45 -24.86
CA PHE A 46 10.29 6.28 -24.95
C PHE A 46 9.66 5.11 -25.71
N GLY A 47 8.35 5.10 -25.93
CA GLY A 47 7.64 3.99 -26.58
C GLY A 47 7.23 2.94 -25.57
N ASP A 48 7.44 1.65 -25.88
CA ASP A 48 7.12 0.58 -24.95
C ASP A 48 8.07 0.58 -23.74
N ILE A 49 7.49 0.88 -22.58
CA ILE A 49 8.08 0.81 -21.25
C ILE A 49 7.09 0.15 -20.26
N PHE A 50 6.14 -0.66 -20.76
CA PHE A 50 4.99 -1.16 -19.97
C PHE A 50 5.23 -2.55 -19.36
N THR A 51 6.38 -3.16 -19.62
CA THR A 51 6.83 -4.43 -19.02
C THR A 51 8.31 -4.34 -18.66
N THR A 52 8.78 -5.11 -17.68
CA THR A 52 10.21 -5.19 -17.33
C THR A 52 11.08 -5.49 -18.55
N THR A 53 10.65 -6.45 -19.38
CA THR A 53 11.36 -6.85 -20.61
C THR A 53 11.40 -5.71 -21.63
N ALA A 54 10.35 -4.91 -21.77
CA ALA A 54 10.37 -3.72 -22.60
C ALA A 54 11.33 -2.67 -22.03
N ILE A 55 11.17 -2.30 -20.75
CA ILE A 55 11.97 -1.28 -20.06
C ILE A 55 13.48 -1.57 -20.16
N LEU A 56 13.91 -2.81 -19.85
CA LEU A 56 15.32 -3.21 -19.87
C LEU A 56 15.93 -3.20 -21.28
N ASN A 57 15.13 -3.48 -22.33
CA ASN A 57 15.57 -3.44 -23.72
C ASN A 57 15.39 -2.06 -24.39
N ASN A 58 14.69 -1.11 -23.75
CA ASN A 58 14.35 0.16 -24.37
C ASN A 58 15.58 1.09 -24.44
N ALA A 59 16.08 1.33 -25.66
CA ALA A 59 17.24 2.18 -25.90
C ALA A 59 17.11 3.58 -25.27
N LYS A 60 15.92 4.21 -25.33
CA LYS A 60 15.70 5.56 -24.80
C LYS A 60 15.67 5.60 -23.27
N VAL A 61 15.24 4.52 -22.59
CA VAL A 61 15.41 4.35 -21.13
C VAL A 61 16.89 4.34 -20.79
N ARG A 62 17.70 3.55 -21.52
CA ARG A 62 19.15 3.49 -21.30
C ARG A 62 19.82 4.84 -21.54
N ASP A 63 19.54 5.48 -22.66
CA ASP A 63 20.13 6.76 -23.05
C ASP A 63 19.75 7.90 -22.09
N HIS A 64 18.49 7.96 -21.65
CA HIS A 64 18.06 8.98 -20.69
C HIS A 64 18.55 8.70 -19.26
N GLY A 65 18.70 7.43 -18.87
CA GLY A 65 19.36 7.05 -17.63
C GLY A 65 20.79 7.57 -17.53
N LYS A 66 21.54 7.50 -18.65
CA LYS A 66 22.87 8.13 -18.77
C LYS A 66 22.81 9.65 -18.64
N VAL A 67 21.82 10.31 -19.25
CA VAL A 67 21.61 11.77 -19.10
C VAL A 67 21.33 12.16 -17.65
N LEU A 68 20.53 11.38 -16.91
CA LEU A 68 20.24 11.63 -15.50
C LEU A 68 21.49 11.54 -14.62
N LEU A 69 22.36 10.52 -14.80
CA LEU A 69 23.60 10.45 -14.03
C LEU A 69 24.63 11.49 -14.48
N ARG A 70 24.72 11.86 -15.77
CA ARG A 70 25.57 12.99 -16.21
C ARG A 70 25.11 14.33 -15.63
N ALA A 71 23.82 14.51 -15.37
CA ALA A 71 23.33 15.68 -14.65
C ALA A 71 23.76 15.65 -13.17
N LEU A 72 23.62 14.50 -12.49
CA LEU A 72 24.08 14.33 -11.10
C LEU A 72 25.59 14.48 -10.94
N ASP A 73 26.38 14.04 -11.92
CA ASP A 73 27.83 14.20 -11.99
C ASP A 73 28.25 15.68 -11.95
N ILE A 74 27.61 16.52 -12.78
CA ILE A 74 27.78 17.98 -12.73
C ILE A 74 27.45 18.53 -11.34
N GLY A 75 26.44 17.97 -10.65
CA GLY A 75 26.12 18.30 -9.25
C GLY A 75 27.20 17.91 -8.23
N VAL A 76 27.79 16.71 -8.35
CA VAL A 76 28.83 16.20 -7.44
C VAL A 76 30.19 16.88 -7.65
N GLN A 77 30.50 17.22 -8.90
CA GLN A 77 31.67 18.06 -9.22
C GLN A 77 31.51 19.45 -8.59
N ASN A 78 30.30 20.03 -8.61
CA ASN A 78 30.02 21.41 -8.17
C ASN A 78 29.22 21.52 -6.86
N MET A 79 29.45 20.65 -5.87
CA MET A 79 28.63 20.56 -4.63
C MET A 79 28.38 21.90 -3.91
N ASP A 80 29.36 22.80 -3.87
CA ASP A 80 29.24 24.11 -3.21
C ASP A 80 28.50 25.16 -4.05
N ASN A 81 28.39 24.94 -5.37
CA ASN A 81 27.76 25.86 -6.32
C ASN A 81 26.78 25.16 -7.29
N MET A 82 26.09 24.12 -6.82
CA MET A 82 25.16 23.32 -7.64
C MET A 82 24.12 24.18 -8.37
N LYS A 83 23.67 25.28 -7.75
CA LYS A 83 22.67 26.18 -8.32
C LYS A 83 23.11 26.80 -9.65
N GLU A 84 24.39 27.14 -9.79
CA GLU A 84 24.94 27.69 -11.03
C GLU A 84 25.35 26.58 -12.01
N ALA A 85 25.89 25.47 -11.52
CA ALA A 85 26.23 24.31 -12.36
C ALA A 85 25.01 23.70 -13.09
N TYR A 86 23.84 23.67 -12.43
CA TYR A 86 22.59 23.26 -13.09
C TYR A 86 21.95 24.37 -13.95
N ALA A 87 22.42 25.62 -13.88
CA ALA A 87 21.94 26.69 -14.76
C ALA A 87 22.43 26.53 -16.20
N ASP A 88 23.65 26.00 -16.41
CA ASP A 88 24.17 25.74 -17.77
C ASP A 88 23.45 24.58 -18.47
N LEU A 89 22.93 23.60 -17.74
CA LEU A 89 21.99 22.59 -18.29
C LEU A 89 20.70 23.27 -18.79
N SER A 90 20.22 24.31 -18.13
CA SER A 90 19.11 25.15 -18.62
C SER A 90 19.50 25.99 -19.85
N SER A 91 20.78 26.37 -20.00
CA SER A 91 21.29 27.06 -21.19
C SER A 91 21.17 26.23 -22.47
N VAL A 92 21.24 24.89 -22.38
CA VAL A 92 21.06 23.98 -23.54
C VAL A 92 19.62 24.03 -24.05
N ALA A 93 18.63 24.04 -23.15
CA ALA A 93 17.24 24.32 -23.51
C ALA A 93 17.08 25.73 -24.11
N CYS A 94 17.89 26.70 -23.66
CA CYS A 94 17.93 28.05 -24.22
C CYS A 94 18.57 28.13 -25.62
N LYS A 95 19.41 27.16 -26.04
CA LYS A 95 19.91 27.08 -27.43
C LYS A 95 18.85 26.54 -28.39
N LEU A 96 18.04 25.56 -27.96
CA LEU A 96 16.85 25.08 -28.70
C LEU A 96 15.80 26.18 -28.93
N LYS A 97 15.78 27.21 -28.07
CA LYS A 97 14.86 28.35 -28.12
C LYS A 97 15.07 29.28 -29.33
N SER A 98 16.27 29.32 -29.92
CA SER A 98 16.63 30.28 -30.98
C SER A 98 16.00 30.00 -32.35
N ASN A 99 15.56 28.77 -32.60
CA ASN A 99 15.04 28.32 -33.89
C ASN A 99 13.48 28.32 -33.96
N LEU A 100 12.79 28.95 -33.00
CA LEU A 100 11.33 28.93 -32.89
C LEU A 100 10.73 30.34 -32.85
N GLY A 101 9.60 30.53 -33.55
CA GLY A 101 9.05 31.84 -33.90
C GLY A 101 8.31 32.60 -32.77
N PRO A 102 7.91 33.87 -33.01
CA PRO A 102 7.56 34.82 -31.94
C PRO A 102 6.41 34.41 -31.00
N GLN A 103 5.34 33.75 -31.49
CA GLN A 103 4.28 33.22 -30.60
C GLN A 103 4.81 32.12 -29.66
N VAL A 104 5.71 31.27 -30.15
CA VAL A 104 6.37 30.24 -29.32
C VAL A 104 7.32 30.91 -28.33
N GLN A 105 8.03 31.98 -28.71
CA GLN A 105 8.90 32.73 -27.79
C GLN A 105 8.12 33.39 -26.64
N ALA A 106 6.91 33.91 -26.89
CA ALA A 106 6.04 34.46 -25.85
C ALA A 106 5.54 33.39 -24.86
N ILE A 107 5.28 32.16 -25.34
CA ILE A 107 4.94 31.02 -24.49
C ILE A 107 6.19 30.51 -23.73
N TRP A 108 7.35 30.44 -24.39
CA TRP A 108 8.64 30.11 -23.77
C TRP A 108 9.07 31.11 -22.70
N GLN A 109 8.76 32.40 -22.84
CA GLN A 109 8.99 33.41 -21.79
C GLN A 109 8.23 33.04 -20.52
N LYS A 110 6.91 32.78 -20.62
CA LYS A 110 6.09 32.34 -19.48
C LYS A 110 6.55 31.01 -18.90
N PHE A 111 6.91 30.05 -19.75
CA PHE A 111 7.44 28.76 -19.33
C PHE A 111 8.81 28.89 -18.62
N LEU A 112 9.71 29.77 -19.07
CA LEU A 112 11.00 29.98 -18.42
C LEU A 112 10.90 30.68 -17.08
N SER A 113 10.01 31.66 -16.91
CA SER A 113 9.73 32.22 -15.57
C SER A 113 9.25 31.12 -14.61
N ALA A 114 8.29 30.29 -15.06
CA ALA A 114 7.80 29.16 -14.27
C ALA A 114 8.87 28.09 -14.00
N VAL A 115 9.80 27.84 -14.94
CA VAL A 115 10.93 26.91 -14.74
C VAL A 115 11.95 27.44 -13.73
N VAL A 116 12.27 28.74 -13.76
CA VAL A 116 13.21 29.33 -12.77
C VAL A 116 12.63 29.28 -11.35
N GLU A 117 11.32 29.40 -11.19
CA GLU A 117 10.63 29.15 -9.91
C GLU A 117 10.62 27.65 -9.56
N ALA A 118 10.24 26.78 -10.51
CA ALA A 118 10.20 25.32 -10.31
C ALA A 118 11.58 24.67 -10.06
N MET A 119 12.69 25.30 -10.45
CA MET A 119 14.04 24.79 -10.13
C MET A 119 14.40 24.91 -8.63
N ASN A 120 13.60 25.59 -7.80
CA ASN A 120 13.70 25.49 -6.34
C ASN A 120 12.73 24.44 -5.74
N SER A 121 11.74 23.96 -6.51
CA SER A 121 10.80 22.88 -6.12
C SER A 121 10.04 22.32 -7.33
N LEU A 122 10.41 21.11 -7.78
CA LEU A 122 9.84 20.43 -8.95
C LEU A 122 8.37 20.02 -8.73
N GLY A 123 7.46 20.02 -9.73
CA GLY A 123 7.55 20.52 -11.11
C GLY A 123 6.71 19.70 -12.13
N CYS A 124 5.93 20.35 -13.02
CA CYS A 124 5.09 19.72 -14.08
C CYS A 124 4.40 20.78 -14.99
N THR A 125 3.84 20.54 -16.20
CA THR A 125 3.96 19.54 -17.30
C THR A 125 3.20 20.05 -18.58
N ARG A 126 3.04 19.21 -19.63
CA ARG A 126 2.14 19.27 -20.82
C ARG A 126 2.75 19.92 -22.09
N HIS A 127 2.50 19.42 -23.31
CA HIS A 127 1.61 18.33 -23.84
C HIS A 127 2.19 17.79 -25.19
N SER A 128 1.69 16.79 -25.95
CA SER A 128 0.47 15.93 -25.97
C SER A 128 0.63 14.78 -27.03
N ASN A 129 -0.41 13.94 -27.17
CA ASN A 129 -0.76 13.03 -28.30
C ASN A 129 -0.29 11.55 -28.35
N LEU A 130 -1.28 10.71 -28.69
CA LEU A 130 -1.30 9.31 -29.17
C LEU A 130 -1.20 8.12 -28.17
N THR A 131 -2.40 7.59 -27.87
CA THR A 131 -2.78 6.15 -27.74
C THR A 131 -2.08 5.23 -26.72
N THR A 132 -2.73 5.04 -25.56
CA THR A 132 -3.20 3.76 -24.96
C THR A 132 -2.51 2.45 -25.41
N CYS A 133 -2.12 1.51 -24.54
CA CYS A 133 -2.21 1.35 -23.07
C CYS A 133 -1.22 0.21 -22.66
N ASN A 134 -0.74 0.02 -21.42
CA ASN A 134 -1.49 -0.46 -20.26
C ASN A 134 -0.64 -0.44 -18.95
N MET A 135 -1.10 0.24 -17.91
CA MET A 135 -0.81 -0.13 -16.50
C MET A 135 -2.04 -0.79 -15.84
N SER A 136 -2.88 -1.40 -16.67
CA SER A 136 -4.29 -0.97 -16.67
C SER A 136 -5.30 -1.97 -16.12
N LEU A 137 -6.41 -1.38 -15.67
CA LEU A 137 -7.73 -1.99 -15.72
C LEU A 137 -7.97 -2.56 -17.14
N THR A 138 -8.38 -3.82 -17.25
CA THR A 138 -8.75 -4.41 -18.55
C THR A 138 -9.90 -3.63 -19.20
N ALA A 139 -10.16 -3.82 -20.50
CA ALA A 139 -11.33 -3.20 -21.14
C ALA A 139 -12.63 -3.48 -20.36
N LYS A 140 -12.82 -4.73 -19.94
CA LYS A 140 -13.95 -5.16 -19.09
C LYS A 140 -13.94 -4.50 -17.70
N ASP A 141 -12.78 -4.32 -17.07
CA ASP A 141 -12.65 -3.62 -15.80
C ASP A 141 -13.03 -2.13 -15.95
N LYS A 142 -12.57 -1.49 -17.04
CA LYS A 142 -12.86 -0.09 -17.35
C LYS A 142 -14.35 0.12 -17.63
N GLU A 143 -14.97 -0.80 -18.36
CA GLU A 143 -16.41 -0.85 -18.59
C GLU A 143 -17.18 -1.03 -17.29
N ALA A 144 -16.77 -1.97 -16.43
CA ALA A 144 -17.39 -2.20 -15.12
C ALA A 144 -17.28 -0.96 -14.21
N VAL A 145 -16.12 -0.30 -14.15
CA VAL A 145 -15.93 0.93 -13.37
C VAL A 145 -16.71 2.11 -13.97
N LYS A 146 -16.73 2.30 -15.30
CA LYS A 146 -17.55 3.32 -15.97
C LYS A 146 -19.05 3.08 -15.71
N ALA A 147 -19.52 1.83 -15.82
CA ALA A 147 -20.91 1.45 -15.61
C ALA A 147 -21.33 1.59 -14.13
N PHE A 148 -20.47 1.21 -13.18
CA PHE A 148 -20.72 1.44 -11.75
C PHE A 148 -20.73 2.95 -11.44
N TRP A 149 -19.76 3.70 -11.95
CA TRP A 149 -19.68 5.16 -11.76
C TRP A 149 -20.90 5.92 -12.31
N SER A 150 -21.44 5.49 -13.46
CA SER A 150 -22.66 6.08 -14.02
C SER A 150 -23.88 5.98 -13.10
N LYS A 151 -23.90 4.99 -12.18
CA LYS A 151 -24.94 4.81 -11.16
C LYS A 151 -24.61 5.57 -9.87
N VAL A 152 -23.35 5.54 -9.42
CA VAL A 152 -22.96 6.08 -8.10
C VAL A 152 -22.53 7.56 -8.09
N GLY A 153 -22.12 8.11 -9.24
CA GLY A 153 -21.57 9.47 -9.33
C GLY A 153 -22.52 10.56 -8.83
N GLY A 154 -23.84 10.37 -8.99
CA GLY A 154 -24.87 11.26 -8.45
C GLY A 154 -24.96 11.32 -6.91
N LYS A 155 -24.18 10.49 -6.20
CA LYS A 155 -24.03 10.51 -4.73
C LYS A 155 -22.58 10.74 -4.27
N ALA A 156 -21.66 11.11 -5.15
CA ALA A 156 -20.23 11.26 -4.86
C ALA A 156 -19.91 12.03 -3.56
N GLU A 157 -20.61 13.13 -3.29
CA GLU A 157 -20.48 13.92 -2.05
C GLU A 157 -20.83 13.13 -0.77
N ALA A 158 -21.94 12.38 -0.80
CA ALA A 158 -22.36 11.54 0.32
C ALA A 158 -21.43 10.33 0.50
N ILE A 159 -21.00 9.70 -0.61
CA ILE A 159 -20.04 8.58 -0.58
C ILE A 159 -18.74 9.03 0.09
N GLY A 160 -18.19 10.18 -0.33
CA GLY A 160 -16.95 10.71 0.20
C GLY A 160 -17.05 11.16 1.65
N SER A 161 -18.17 11.80 2.03
CA SER A 161 -18.43 12.22 3.40
C SER A 161 -18.45 11.05 4.39
N ASP A 162 -19.18 9.97 4.06
CA ASP A 162 -19.25 8.79 4.92
C ASP A 162 -17.94 7.98 4.88
N ALA A 163 -17.29 7.85 3.72
CA ALA A 163 -16.02 7.13 3.60
C ALA A 163 -14.89 7.82 4.40
N LEU A 164 -14.82 9.15 4.38
CA LEU A 164 -13.87 9.91 5.18
C LEU A 164 -14.23 9.87 6.67
N SER A 165 -15.52 9.92 7.02
CA SER A 165 -16.00 9.74 8.40
C SER A 165 -15.60 8.37 8.96
N ARG A 166 -15.76 7.29 8.19
CA ARG A 166 -15.35 5.93 8.55
C ARG A 166 -13.84 5.79 8.67
N MET A 167 -13.08 6.40 7.75
CA MET A 167 -11.61 6.43 7.85
C MET A 167 -11.16 7.09 9.16
N LEU A 168 -11.71 8.26 9.51
CA LEU A 168 -11.33 9.00 10.71
C LEU A 168 -11.76 8.29 12.01
N VAL A 169 -12.89 7.57 12.02
CA VAL A 169 -13.34 6.79 13.20
C VAL A 169 -12.53 5.50 13.32
N VAL A 170 -12.64 4.61 12.33
CA VAL A 170 -12.14 3.22 12.39
C VAL A 170 -10.61 3.14 12.33
N TYR A 171 -9.95 4.17 11.78
CA TYR A 171 -8.49 4.23 11.62
C TYR A 171 -7.95 5.55 12.21
N PRO A 172 -7.96 5.72 13.54
CA PRO A 172 -7.72 7.01 14.20
C PRO A 172 -6.32 7.60 13.95
N GLN A 173 -5.33 6.79 13.57
CA GLN A 173 -4.01 7.27 13.14
C GLN A 173 -4.08 8.22 11.93
N THR A 174 -5.13 8.10 11.09
CA THR A 174 -5.34 8.97 9.93
C THR A 174 -5.68 10.42 10.30
N LYS A 175 -6.17 10.67 11.53
CA LYS A 175 -6.51 12.01 12.04
C LYS A 175 -5.33 12.98 12.05
N THR A 176 -4.10 12.47 12.10
CA THR A 176 -2.85 13.25 12.08
C THR A 176 -2.78 14.24 10.91
N TYR A 177 -3.14 13.80 9.70
CA TYR A 177 -3.18 14.64 8.48
C TYR A 177 -4.27 15.74 8.52
N PHE A 178 -5.26 15.59 9.39
CA PHE A 178 -6.42 16.48 9.51
C PHE A 178 -6.45 17.26 10.83
N SER A 179 -5.33 17.28 11.56
CA SER A 179 -5.10 18.02 12.82
C SER A 179 -5.38 19.53 12.74
N HIS A 180 -5.46 20.09 11.54
CA HIS A 180 -5.85 21.48 11.28
C HIS A 180 -7.37 21.72 11.24
N TRP A 181 -8.21 20.67 11.32
CA TRP A 181 -9.67 20.81 11.44
C TRP A 181 -10.09 20.79 12.90
N LYS A 182 -10.91 21.78 13.30
CA LYS A 182 -11.46 21.88 14.66
C LYS A 182 -12.51 20.82 14.99
N ASP A 183 -13.05 20.14 13.98
CA ASP A 183 -14.10 19.14 14.12
C ASP A 183 -13.88 17.98 13.14
N LEU A 184 -13.51 16.83 13.70
CA LEU A 184 -13.28 15.57 12.99
C LEU A 184 -14.43 14.55 13.20
N SER A 185 -15.58 15.00 13.69
CA SER A 185 -16.74 14.13 13.91
C SER A 185 -17.38 13.64 12.60
N PRO A 186 -18.01 12.45 12.58
CA PRO A 186 -18.72 11.93 11.42
C PRO A 186 -19.77 12.91 10.87
N GLY A 187 -19.68 13.21 9.57
CA GLY A 187 -20.59 14.14 8.90
C GLY A 187 -20.36 15.63 9.22
N SER A 188 -19.28 16.00 9.92
CA SER A 188 -18.95 17.41 10.16
C SER A 188 -18.73 18.18 8.84
N ALA A 189 -18.97 19.50 8.85
CA ALA A 189 -18.82 20.35 7.67
C ALA A 189 -17.45 20.23 6.96
N PRO A 190 -16.29 20.20 7.63
CA PRO A 190 -15.01 19.99 6.95
C PRO A 190 -14.85 18.56 6.42
N VAL A 191 -15.31 17.53 7.15
CA VAL A 191 -15.25 16.13 6.71
C VAL A 191 -16.10 15.92 5.46
N ALA A 192 -17.33 16.41 5.45
CA ALA A 192 -18.22 16.34 4.29
C ALA A 192 -17.64 17.09 3.07
N LYS A 193 -17.15 18.32 3.28
CA LYS A 193 -16.56 19.15 2.22
C LYS A 193 -15.31 18.51 1.61
N HIS A 194 -14.44 17.89 2.42
CA HIS A 194 -13.25 17.22 1.91
C HIS A 194 -13.55 15.86 1.28
N GLY A 195 -14.53 15.12 1.82
CA GLY A 195 -15.06 13.90 1.19
C GLY A 195 -15.58 14.17 -0.24
N LYS A 196 -16.28 15.29 -0.45
CA LYS A 196 -16.65 15.77 -1.79
C LYS A 196 -15.44 15.98 -2.70
N THR A 197 -14.37 16.61 -2.20
CA THR A 197 -13.12 16.81 -2.97
C THR A 197 -12.47 15.48 -3.36
N VAL A 198 -12.38 14.52 -2.43
CA VAL A 198 -11.85 13.17 -2.70
C VAL A 198 -12.63 12.49 -3.83
N MET A 199 -13.97 12.48 -3.74
CA MET A 199 -14.79 11.83 -4.76
C MET A 199 -14.90 12.63 -6.06
N GLY A 200 -14.58 13.92 -6.06
CA GLY A 200 -14.31 14.70 -7.27
C GLY A 200 -13.05 14.21 -8.00
N GLY A 201 -11.99 13.89 -7.26
CA GLY A 201 -10.81 13.22 -7.81
C GLY A 201 -11.11 11.83 -8.38
N VAL A 202 -11.98 11.05 -7.71
CA VAL A 202 -12.47 9.77 -8.26
C VAL A 202 -13.31 9.98 -9.53
N ALA A 203 -14.15 11.02 -9.58
CA ALA A 203 -14.92 11.36 -10.78
C ALA A 203 -14.01 11.69 -11.97
N GLU A 204 -12.95 12.47 -11.75
CA GLU A 204 -11.94 12.76 -12.76
C GLU A 204 -11.17 11.50 -13.18
N ALA A 205 -10.84 10.62 -12.24
CA ALA A 205 -10.20 9.33 -12.53
C ALA A 205 -11.04 8.46 -13.49
N VAL A 206 -12.36 8.40 -13.30
CA VAL A 206 -13.25 7.63 -14.17
C VAL A 206 -13.51 8.34 -15.51
N ALA A 207 -13.67 9.67 -15.50
CA ALA A 207 -13.74 10.46 -16.73
C ALA A 207 -12.46 10.37 -17.57
N LYS A 208 -11.34 10.00 -16.94
CA LYS A 208 -10.02 9.79 -17.55
C LYS A 208 -9.57 8.33 -17.49
N ILE A 209 -10.45 7.33 -17.40
CA ILE A 209 -10.02 5.93 -17.08
C ILE A 209 -9.03 5.30 -18.07
N ASP A 210 -8.91 5.86 -19.28
CA ASP A 210 -7.99 5.45 -20.34
C ASP A 210 -6.62 6.17 -20.29
N ASP A 211 -6.53 7.26 -19.52
CA ASP A 211 -5.32 8.00 -19.12
C ASP A 211 -5.52 8.59 -17.71
N ILE A 212 -5.70 7.72 -16.71
CA ILE A 212 -5.86 8.13 -15.29
C ILE A 212 -4.65 8.95 -14.85
N THR A 213 -3.51 8.59 -15.42
CA THR A 213 -2.17 8.97 -15.01
C THR A 213 -1.81 10.40 -15.43
N GLY A 214 -2.21 10.83 -16.63
CA GLY A 214 -2.21 12.23 -17.09
C GLY A 214 -3.45 13.03 -16.67
N GLY A 215 -4.54 12.35 -16.34
CA GLY A 215 -5.75 12.92 -15.75
C GLY A 215 -5.53 13.48 -14.34
N LEU A 216 -5.08 12.64 -13.40
CA LEU A 216 -4.92 12.98 -11.97
C LEU A 216 -3.58 13.64 -11.62
N LEU A 217 -2.81 14.11 -12.61
CA LEU A 217 -1.40 14.48 -12.45
C LEU A 217 -1.19 15.54 -11.35
N THR A 218 -1.95 16.64 -11.42
CA THR A 218 -1.92 17.73 -10.41
C THR A 218 -2.33 17.26 -9.01
N LEU A 219 -3.28 16.31 -8.90
CA LEU A 219 -3.68 15.72 -7.63
C LEU A 219 -2.58 14.81 -7.06
N SER A 220 -1.83 14.13 -7.93
CA SER A 220 -0.68 13.30 -7.58
C SER A 220 0.49 14.15 -7.08
N GLU A 221 0.81 15.29 -7.72
CA GLU A 221 1.80 16.26 -7.24
C GLU A 221 1.43 16.85 -5.87
N LEU A 222 0.17 17.26 -5.69
CA LEU A 222 -0.32 17.81 -4.43
C LEU A 222 -0.09 16.83 -3.26
N HIS A 223 -0.38 15.54 -3.47
CA HIS A 223 -0.16 14.51 -2.46
C HIS A 223 1.32 14.17 -2.25
N ALA A 224 2.13 14.10 -3.31
CA ALA A 224 3.54 13.73 -3.22
C ALA A 224 4.42 14.83 -2.59
N PHE A 225 4.24 16.09 -2.99
CA PHE A 225 5.18 17.17 -2.67
C PHE A 225 4.69 18.10 -1.56
N THR A 226 3.39 18.40 -1.53
CA THR A 226 2.79 19.35 -0.56
C THR A 226 2.23 18.62 0.67
N LEU A 227 1.28 17.71 0.50
CA LEU A 227 0.56 17.08 1.62
C LEU A 227 1.34 15.91 2.24
N ARG A 228 2.19 15.23 1.46
CA ARG A 228 3.08 14.14 1.89
C ARG A 228 2.37 13.03 2.67
N VAL A 229 1.15 12.70 2.23
CA VAL A 229 0.31 11.66 2.84
C VAL A 229 0.98 10.31 2.61
N ASP A 230 1.12 9.51 3.68
CA ASP A 230 1.78 8.21 3.55
C ASP A 230 0.95 7.24 2.67
N PRO A 231 1.58 6.54 1.69
CA PRO A 231 0.90 5.64 0.74
C PRO A 231 -0.02 4.57 1.35
N ALA A 232 0.19 4.15 2.61
CA ALA A 232 -0.66 3.17 3.26
C ALA A 232 -2.08 3.71 3.51
N ASN A 233 -2.24 5.01 3.78
CA ASN A 233 -3.54 5.61 4.07
C ASN A 233 -4.46 5.66 2.84
N PHE A 234 -3.90 5.65 1.62
CA PHE A 234 -4.69 5.52 0.39
C PHE A 234 -5.38 4.16 0.30
N LYS A 235 -4.77 3.07 0.83
CA LYS A 235 -5.43 1.77 0.94
C LYS A 235 -6.59 1.82 1.94
N ILE A 236 -6.38 2.46 3.09
CA ILE A 236 -7.41 2.64 4.11
C ILE A 236 -8.61 3.45 3.57
N LEU A 237 -8.35 4.59 2.92
CA LEU A 237 -9.39 5.41 2.30
C LEU A 237 -10.12 4.65 1.19
N SER A 238 -9.39 3.91 0.34
CA SER A 238 -9.99 3.07 -0.72
C SER A 238 -10.92 2.00 -0.13
N HIS A 239 -10.49 1.28 0.92
CA HIS A 239 -11.36 0.31 1.60
C HIS A 239 -12.64 0.96 2.13
N ASN A 240 -12.55 2.13 2.78
CA ASN A 240 -13.74 2.83 3.28
C ASN A 240 -14.66 3.33 2.14
N ILE A 241 -14.11 3.77 1.00
CA ILE A 241 -14.91 4.10 -0.20
C ILE A 241 -15.63 2.84 -0.72
N LEU A 242 -14.96 1.69 -0.78
CA LEU A 242 -15.56 0.42 -1.21
C LEU A 242 -16.68 -0.04 -0.25
N VAL A 243 -16.49 0.10 1.07
CA VAL A 243 -17.54 -0.14 2.07
C VAL A 243 -18.76 0.77 1.84
N VAL A 244 -18.55 2.08 1.62
CA VAL A 244 -19.68 3.00 1.39
C VAL A 244 -20.36 2.79 0.02
N CYS A 245 -19.60 2.39 -0.99
CA CYS A 245 -20.16 1.96 -2.28
C CYS A 245 -21.08 0.74 -2.10
N ALA A 246 -20.72 -0.22 -1.24
CA ALA A 246 -21.57 -1.35 -0.89
C ALA A 246 -22.85 -0.91 -0.15
N ILE A 247 -22.69 -0.05 0.87
CA ILE A 247 -23.78 0.52 1.69
C ILE A 247 -24.84 1.23 0.85
N MET A 248 -24.40 2.04 -0.12
CA MET A 248 -25.29 2.92 -0.89
C MET A 248 -25.81 2.28 -2.18
N PHE A 249 -25.10 1.29 -2.72
CA PHE A 249 -25.42 0.65 -4.01
C PHE A 249 -25.30 -0.88 -3.94
N PRO A 250 -26.04 -1.55 -3.02
CA PRO A 250 -25.85 -2.96 -2.71
C PRO A 250 -26.13 -3.91 -3.88
N GLN A 251 -27.00 -3.51 -4.82
CA GLN A 251 -27.33 -4.27 -6.01
C GLN A 251 -26.30 -4.12 -7.14
N ASP A 252 -25.51 -3.04 -7.12
CA ASP A 252 -24.57 -2.69 -8.19
C ASP A 252 -23.11 -2.95 -7.83
N PHE A 253 -22.78 -2.99 -6.52
CA PHE A 253 -21.44 -3.25 -6.02
C PHE A 253 -21.14 -4.76 -5.94
N THR A 254 -21.20 -5.41 -7.10
CA THR A 254 -21.09 -6.86 -7.25
C THR A 254 -19.69 -7.39 -6.84
N PRO A 255 -19.54 -8.72 -6.65
CA PRO A 255 -18.24 -9.33 -6.36
C PRO A 255 -17.14 -9.03 -7.40
N GLU A 256 -17.45 -8.86 -8.69
CA GLU A 256 -16.43 -8.52 -9.70
C GLU A 256 -15.74 -7.17 -9.45
N VAL A 257 -16.39 -6.23 -8.74
CA VAL A 257 -15.90 -4.86 -8.52
C VAL A 257 -14.86 -4.77 -7.37
N HIS A 258 -14.72 -5.80 -6.55
CA HIS A 258 -14.01 -5.73 -5.26
C HIS A 258 -12.55 -6.27 -5.27
N ALA A 259 -12.11 -6.91 -6.35
CA ALA A 259 -11.04 -7.93 -6.32
C ALA A 259 -9.55 -7.46 -6.39
N LYS A 260 -9.16 -6.27 -5.89
CA LYS A 260 -7.78 -5.76 -6.10
C LYS A 260 -7.19 -4.89 -4.96
N MET A 261 -6.44 -5.46 -3.99
CA MET A 261 -5.50 -4.66 -3.16
C MET A 261 -4.38 -5.35 -2.33
N SER A 262 -4.29 -6.70 -2.31
CA SER A 262 -3.39 -7.49 -1.44
C SER A 262 -2.02 -7.85 -2.06
N LEU A 263 -1.14 -8.48 -1.28
CA LEU A 263 0.03 -9.22 -1.82
C LEU A 263 -0.46 -10.34 -2.74
N SER A 264 0.09 -10.44 -3.95
CA SER A 264 -0.23 -11.54 -4.87
C SER A 264 0.58 -12.79 -4.55
N GLN A 265 0.13 -13.97 -5.00
CA GLN A 265 0.92 -15.20 -4.88
C GLN A 265 2.30 -15.05 -5.53
N LYS A 266 2.38 -14.39 -6.70
CA LYS A 266 3.66 -14.07 -7.38
C LYS A 266 4.58 -13.24 -6.47
N ASP A 267 4.05 -12.26 -5.74
CA ASP A 267 4.85 -11.47 -4.79
C ASP A 267 5.37 -12.36 -3.65
N LYS A 268 4.50 -13.18 -3.03
CA LYS A 268 4.88 -14.12 -1.97
C LYS A 268 5.98 -15.10 -2.43
N ASP A 269 5.83 -15.66 -3.63
CA ASP A 269 6.77 -16.64 -4.20
C ASP A 269 8.13 -15.99 -4.54
N THR A 270 8.11 -14.78 -5.09
CA THR A 270 9.33 -13.99 -5.38
C THR A 270 10.11 -13.67 -4.10
N VAL A 271 9.42 -13.31 -3.01
CA VAL A 271 10.05 -13.06 -1.70
C VAL A 271 10.66 -14.33 -1.11
N ARG A 272 9.96 -15.48 -1.14
CA ARG A 272 10.53 -16.75 -0.66
C ARG A 272 11.78 -17.15 -1.45
N ALA A 273 11.75 -17.03 -2.77
CA ALA A 273 12.88 -17.35 -3.64
C ALA A 273 14.10 -16.48 -3.33
N PHE A 274 13.94 -15.15 -3.26
CA PHE A 274 15.03 -14.24 -2.95
C PHE A 274 15.55 -14.40 -1.50
N TRP A 275 14.66 -14.65 -0.54
CA TRP A 275 15.05 -14.93 0.84
C TRP A 275 15.94 -16.19 0.95
N SER A 276 15.65 -17.23 0.15
CA SER A 276 16.50 -18.41 0.08
C SER A 276 17.93 -18.09 -0.39
N THR A 277 18.13 -17.07 -1.23
CA THR A 277 19.46 -16.61 -1.67
C THR A 277 20.17 -15.79 -0.58
N VAL A 278 19.47 -14.88 0.10
CA VAL A 278 20.12 -13.89 0.99
C VAL A 278 20.20 -14.30 2.46
N SER A 279 19.38 -15.26 2.91
CA SER A 279 19.26 -15.67 4.32
C SER A 279 20.59 -16.11 4.94
N GLY A 280 21.50 -16.72 4.17
CA GLY A 280 22.84 -17.11 4.62
C GLY A 280 23.73 -15.94 5.08
N ARG A 281 23.36 -14.68 4.76
CA ARG A 281 24.03 -13.45 5.23
C ARG A 281 23.13 -12.57 6.08
N ALA A 282 22.02 -13.09 6.62
CA ALA A 282 21.10 -12.35 7.49
C ALA A 282 21.81 -11.68 8.68
N GLU A 283 22.84 -12.32 9.21
CA GLU A 283 23.69 -11.79 10.29
C GLU A 283 24.54 -10.56 9.91
N GLU A 284 24.77 -10.32 8.63
CA GLU A 284 25.46 -9.13 8.11
C GLU A 284 24.47 -8.06 7.65
N ILE A 285 23.37 -8.47 6.99
CA ILE A 285 22.33 -7.58 6.46
C ILE A 285 21.74 -6.72 7.58
N GLY A 286 21.40 -7.35 8.71
CA GLY A 286 20.74 -6.69 9.84
C GLY A 286 21.57 -5.58 10.48
N PRO A 287 22.79 -5.86 10.95
CA PRO A 287 23.70 -4.85 11.50
C PRO A 287 24.00 -3.72 10.52
N ALA A 288 24.16 -4.02 9.22
CA ALA A 288 24.38 -3.00 8.21
C ALA A 288 23.15 -2.09 8.02
N ALA A 289 21.93 -2.65 8.00
CA ALA A 289 20.69 -1.89 7.86
C ALA A 289 20.43 -1.02 9.10
N LEU A 290 20.64 -1.57 10.31
CA LEU A 290 20.47 -0.84 11.56
C LEU A 290 21.52 0.28 11.72
N SER A 291 22.78 0.03 11.35
CA SER A 291 23.84 1.04 11.35
C SER A 291 23.51 2.21 10.41
N ARG A 292 23.03 1.92 9.20
CA ARG A 292 22.58 2.94 8.23
C ARG A 292 21.38 3.72 8.75
N MET A 293 20.39 3.05 9.36
CA MET A 293 19.25 3.72 9.96
C MET A 293 19.67 4.73 11.03
N LEU A 294 20.51 4.30 11.98
CA LEU A 294 20.98 5.17 13.07
C LEU A 294 21.87 6.32 12.57
N ALA A 295 22.66 6.12 11.51
CA ALA A 295 23.49 7.16 10.93
C ALA A 295 22.70 8.19 10.11
N VAL A 296 21.85 7.74 9.17
CA VAL A 296 21.16 8.60 8.19
C VAL A 296 19.88 9.21 8.75
N TYR A 297 19.24 8.55 9.73
CA TYR A 297 17.96 8.98 10.30
C TYR A 297 18.10 9.16 11.83
N PRO A 298 18.84 10.18 12.30
CA PRO A 298 19.25 10.31 13.70
C PRO A 298 18.08 10.43 14.69
N GLN A 299 16.88 10.80 14.25
CA GLN A 299 15.66 10.77 15.08
C GLN A 299 15.33 9.37 15.60
N THR A 300 15.72 8.31 14.87
CA THR A 300 15.50 6.91 15.26
C THR A 300 16.31 6.50 16.50
N LYS A 301 17.42 7.20 16.81
CA LYS A 301 18.27 6.94 17.99
C LYS A 301 17.51 7.09 19.31
N THR A 302 16.40 7.84 19.33
CA THR A 302 15.58 8.07 20.53
C THR A 302 15.08 6.76 21.15
N TYR A 303 14.67 5.78 20.34
CA TYR A 303 14.24 4.44 20.78
C TYR A 303 15.38 3.58 21.36
N PHE A 304 16.63 3.92 21.06
CA PHE A 304 17.83 3.18 21.47
C PHE A 304 18.71 3.96 22.46
N SER A 305 18.13 4.99 23.11
CA SER A 305 18.77 5.82 24.15
C SER A 305 19.25 5.06 25.39
N HIS A 306 18.89 3.78 25.52
CA HIS A 306 19.34 2.85 26.56
C HIS A 306 20.62 2.07 26.17
N TRP A 307 21.19 2.29 24.98
CA TRP A 307 22.49 1.73 24.60
C TRP A 307 23.60 2.76 24.78
N ASN A 308 24.66 2.36 25.47
CA ASN A 308 25.84 3.20 25.70
C ASN A 308 26.63 3.50 24.41
N ASP A 309 26.45 2.69 23.35
CA ASP A 309 27.13 2.86 22.07
C ASP A 309 26.19 2.53 20.88
N LEU A 310 25.96 3.55 20.05
CA LEU A 310 25.14 3.54 18.84
C LEU A 310 25.98 3.64 17.55
N SER A 311 27.30 3.43 17.64
CA SER A 311 28.20 3.47 16.49
C SER A 311 28.00 2.27 15.54
N PRO A 312 28.28 2.43 14.24
CA PRO A 312 28.29 1.31 13.30
C PRO A 312 29.24 0.19 13.76
N GLY A 313 28.70 -1.02 13.92
CA GLY A 313 29.47 -2.17 14.41
C GLY A 313 29.56 -2.32 15.93
N SER A 314 28.92 -1.44 16.74
CA SER A 314 28.84 -1.67 18.19
C SER A 314 28.16 -3.00 18.52
N ALA A 315 28.53 -3.61 19.65
CA ALA A 315 27.99 -4.92 20.05
C ALA A 315 26.45 -4.93 20.13
N SER A 316 25.84 -3.83 20.58
CA SER A 316 24.38 -3.67 20.64
C SER A 316 23.75 -3.55 19.26
N VAL A 317 24.36 -2.75 18.36
CA VAL A 317 23.89 -2.58 16.97
C VAL A 317 24.03 -3.89 16.18
N VAL A 318 25.11 -4.65 16.40
CA VAL A 318 25.30 -5.98 15.80
C VAL A 318 24.27 -6.97 16.33
N MET A 319 24.11 -7.08 17.65
CA MET A 319 23.19 -8.05 18.26
C MET A 319 21.74 -7.76 17.86
N HIS A 320 21.28 -6.51 17.98
CA HIS A 320 19.90 -6.16 17.62
C HIS A 320 19.66 -6.20 16.10
N GLY A 321 20.67 -5.91 15.28
CA GLY A 321 20.62 -6.12 13.83
C GLY A 321 20.30 -7.57 13.46
N LYS A 322 20.95 -8.53 14.13
CA LYS A 322 20.62 -9.97 13.99
C LYS A 322 19.18 -10.27 14.43
N THR A 323 18.72 -9.73 15.56
CA THR A 323 17.34 -9.88 16.03
C THR A 323 16.30 -9.38 15.02
N VAL A 324 16.54 -8.21 14.39
CA VAL A 324 15.68 -7.67 13.34
C VAL A 324 15.56 -8.63 12.16
N MET A 325 16.67 -9.19 11.68
CA MET A 325 16.64 -10.14 10.56
C MET A 325 16.08 -11.51 10.94
N GLY A 326 16.12 -11.90 12.22
CA GLY A 326 15.35 -13.03 12.74
C GLY A 326 13.84 -12.82 12.58
N GLY A 327 13.34 -11.64 12.95
CA GLY A 327 11.93 -11.27 12.72
C GLY A 327 11.56 -11.18 11.23
N VAL A 328 12.49 -10.77 10.36
CA VAL A 328 12.28 -10.82 8.90
C VAL A 328 12.25 -12.27 8.39
N ALA A 329 13.10 -13.16 8.91
CA ALA A 329 13.11 -14.58 8.57
C ALA A 329 11.78 -15.27 8.96
N GLU A 330 11.29 -14.99 10.17
CA GLU A 330 9.98 -15.43 10.66
C GLU A 330 8.85 -14.89 9.79
N ALA A 331 8.91 -13.61 9.40
CA ALA A 331 7.93 -12.98 8.50
C ALA A 331 7.90 -13.62 7.11
N VAL A 332 9.04 -14.08 6.56
CA VAL A 332 9.06 -14.83 5.29
C VAL A 332 8.56 -16.27 5.48
N ALA A 333 8.93 -16.94 6.58
CA ALA A 333 8.42 -18.28 6.90
C ALA A 333 6.90 -18.30 7.13
N LYS A 334 6.35 -17.19 7.63
CA LYS A 334 4.92 -16.96 7.85
C LYS A 334 4.31 -15.99 6.82
N ILE A 335 4.86 -15.89 5.61
CA ILE A 335 4.38 -14.95 4.56
C ILE A 335 2.93 -15.20 4.12
N ASP A 336 2.37 -16.37 4.45
CA ASP A 336 0.96 -16.72 4.23
C ASP A 336 0.01 -16.36 5.38
N ASP A 337 0.53 -15.99 6.56
CA ASP A 337 -0.22 -15.37 7.65
C ASP A 337 0.72 -14.52 8.52
N ILE A 338 1.13 -13.37 8.00
CA ILE A 338 2.08 -12.47 8.68
C ILE A 338 1.46 -11.94 9.99
N THR A 339 0.14 -11.77 10.05
CA THR A 339 -0.56 -11.23 11.24
C THR A 339 -0.49 -12.16 12.43
N ALA A 340 -0.83 -13.45 12.27
CA ALA A 340 -0.73 -14.39 13.37
C ALA A 340 0.73 -14.87 13.57
N GLY A 341 1.49 -14.99 12.48
CA GLY A 341 2.90 -15.37 12.50
C GLY A 341 3.78 -14.46 13.34
N LEU A 342 3.48 -13.16 13.39
CA LEU A 342 4.24 -12.16 14.15
C LEU A 342 3.45 -11.55 15.30
N LEU A 343 2.41 -12.24 15.79
CA LEU A 343 1.46 -11.70 16.77
C LEU A 343 2.16 -11.20 18.06
N ASP A 344 3.14 -11.94 18.57
CA ASP A 344 3.88 -11.54 19.79
C ASP A 344 4.93 -10.46 19.52
N LEU A 345 5.61 -10.50 18.36
CA LEU A 345 6.52 -9.43 17.93
C LEU A 345 5.77 -8.11 17.72
N SER A 346 4.52 -8.16 17.23
CA SER A 346 3.67 -6.98 17.10
C SER A 346 3.13 -6.48 18.45
N LYS A 347 2.73 -7.36 19.39
CA LYS A 347 2.38 -6.92 20.76
C LYS A 347 3.52 -6.16 21.42
N LEU A 348 4.75 -6.68 21.30
CA LEU A 348 5.96 -6.05 21.83
C LEU A 348 6.13 -4.63 21.27
N HIS A 349 6.02 -4.47 19.95
CA HIS A 349 6.16 -3.18 19.29
C HIS A 349 5.02 -2.21 19.62
N ALA A 350 3.77 -2.66 19.61
CA ALA A 350 2.59 -1.82 19.83
C ALA A 350 2.42 -1.37 21.30
N TYR A 351 2.68 -2.26 22.27
CA TYR A 351 2.35 -2.00 23.68
C TYR A 351 3.55 -1.67 24.57
N THR A 352 4.67 -2.36 24.38
CA THR A 352 5.86 -2.22 25.22
C THR A 352 6.81 -1.16 24.68
N LEU A 353 7.21 -1.29 23.41
CA LEU A 353 8.20 -0.40 22.79
C LEU A 353 7.59 0.90 22.24
N ARG A 354 6.34 0.84 21.79
CA ARG A 354 5.54 1.98 21.28
C ARG A 354 6.27 2.79 20.20
N VAL A 355 6.91 2.06 19.28
CA VAL A 355 7.63 2.65 18.14
C VAL A 355 6.64 3.31 17.19
N ASP A 356 6.88 4.55 16.76
CA ASP A 356 5.98 5.23 15.84
C ASP A 356 6.01 4.52 14.46
N PRO A 357 4.84 4.25 13.84
CA PRO A 357 4.70 3.52 12.58
C PRO A 357 5.61 3.98 11.42
N ALA A 358 6.01 5.26 11.38
CA ALA A 358 6.89 5.78 10.33
C ALA A 358 8.29 5.15 10.37
N ASN A 359 8.80 4.78 11.55
CA ASN A 359 10.16 4.28 11.71
C ASN A 359 10.37 2.89 11.10
N PHE A 360 9.33 2.04 11.08
CA PHE A 360 9.39 0.73 10.42
C PHE A 360 9.67 0.85 8.92
N LYS A 361 9.18 1.92 8.28
CA LYS A 361 9.47 2.21 6.87
C LYS A 361 10.89 2.70 6.65
N ILE A 362 11.44 3.47 7.59
CA ILE A 362 12.85 3.86 7.57
C ILE A 362 13.73 2.61 7.66
N LEU A 363 13.46 1.70 8.61
CA LEU A 363 14.20 0.44 8.72
C LEU A 363 14.04 -0.42 7.46
N SER A 364 12.82 -0.56 6.93
CA SER A 364 12.53 -1.28 5.68
C SER A 364 13.34 -0.75 4.49
N HIS A 365 13.41 0.57 4.32
CA HIS A 365 14.23 1.19 3.28
C HIS A 365 15.73 0.87 3.46
N ASN A 366 16.26 0.96 4.68
CA ASN A 366 17.65 0.61 4.96
C ASN A 366 17.95 -0.88 4.69
N ILE A 367 16.99 -1.78 4.94
CA ILE A 367 17.08 -3.20 4.57
C ILE A 367 17.15 -3.35 3.04
N LEU A 368 16.26 -2.70 2.28
CA LEU A 368 16.29 -2.73 0.80
C LEU A 368 17.61 -2.20 0.22
N VAL A 369 18.15 -1.11 0.77
CA VAL A 369 19.46 -0.54 0.37
C VAL A 369 20.59 -1.53 0.62
N VAL A 370 20.58 -2.25 1.74
CA VAL A 370 21.61 -3.24 2.07
C VAL A 370 21.48 -4.49 1.20
N LEU A 371 20.26 -4.98 0.95
CA LEU A 371 20.01 -6.09 0.03
C LEU A 371 20.50 -5.77 -1.39
N ALA A 372 20.22 -4.56 -1.90
CA ALA A 372 20.72 -4.10 -3.19
C ALA A 372 22.26 -4.03 -3.25
N ALA A 373 22.90 -3.56 -2.17
CA ALA A 373 24.36 -3.42 -2.12
C ALA A 373 25.10 -4.76 -1.93
N MET A 374 24.50 -5.73 -1.24
CA MET A 374 25.12 -7.04 -0.96
C MET A 374 24.83 -8.09 -2.05
N PHE A 375 23.72 -7.94 -2.79
CA PHE A 375 23.25 -8.90 -3.80
C PHE A 375 22.81 -8.19 -5.09
N PRO A 376 23.66 -7.37 -5.74
CA PRO A 376 23.24 -6.51 -6.86
C PRO A 376 22.70 -7.29 -8.07
N LYS A 377 23.17 -8.53 -8.28
CA LYS A 377 22.73 -9.42 -9.36
C LYS A 377 21.35 -10.05 -9.09
N ASP A 378 21.11 -10.48 -7.85
CA ASP A 378 19.92 -11.20 -7.43
C ASP A 378 18.76 -10.24 -7.05
N PHE A 379 19.09 -9.04 -6.56
CA PHE A 379 18.15 -7.96 -6.24
C PHE A 379 17.67 -7.24 -7.52
N THR A 380 17.02 -8.01 -8.38
CA THR A 380 16.33 -7.59 -9.60
C THR A 380 15.20 -6.60 -9.30
N PRO A 381 14.72 -5.84 -10.31
CA PRO A 381 13.60 -4.92 -10.11
C PRO A 381 12.30 -5.62 -9.64
N GLU A 382 11.99 -6.83 -10.15
CA GLU A 382 10.91 -7.69 -9.63
C GLU A 382 11.06 -8.00 -8.15
N VAL A 383 12.26 -8.43 -7.73
CA VAL A 383 12.58 -8.71 -6.33
C VAL A 383 12.42 -7.46 -5.48
N HIS A 384 12.87 -6.29 -5.95
CA HIS A 384 12.72 -5.03 -5.24
C HIS A 384 11.24 -4.68 -5.03
N VAL A 385 10.38 -4.82 -6.05
CA VAL A 385 8.91 -4.64 -5.91
C VAL A 385 8.31 -5.62 -4.89
N ALA A 386 8.66 -6.89 -4.98
CA ALA A 386 8.09 -7.91 -4.11
C ALA A 386 8.54 -7.71 -2.64
N MET A 387 9.81 -7.38 -2.42
CA MET A 387 10.38 -7.08 -1.11
C MET A 387 9.83 -5.78 -0.50
N ASP A 388 9.64 -4.70 -1.28
CA ASP A 388 9.03 -3.46 -0.78
C ASP A 388 7.58 -3.69 -0.33
N LYS A 389 6.76 -4.36 -1.16
CA LYS A 389 5.39 -4.77 -0.79
C LYS A 389 5.38 -5.61 0.49
N PHE A 390 6.31 -6.56 0.62
CA PHE A 390 6.41 -7.45 1.78
C PHE A 390 6.86 -6.72 3.04
N LEU A 391 7.89 -5.88 2.98
CA LEU A 391 8.34 -5.06 4.12
C LEU A 391 7.29 -4.01 4.50
N GLY A 392 6.51 -3.51 3.55
CA GLY A 392 5.32 -2.69 3.79
C GLY A 392 4.22 -3.45 4.53
N ALA A 393 3.94 -4.72 4.15
CA ALA A 393 2.99 -5.58 4.83
C ALA A 393 3.48 -5.99 6.24
N LEU A 394 4.77 -6.28 6.40
CA LEU A 394 5.44 -6.52 7.69
C LEU A 394 5.28 -5.30 8.61
N SER A 395 5.63 -4.11 8.11
CA SER A 395 5.48 -2.85 8.84
C SER A 395 4.03 -2.57 9.27
N GLN A 396 3.05 -2.89 8.41
CA GLN A 396 1.63 -2.78 8.77
C GLN A 396 1.25 -3.76 9.88
N ASN A 397 1.67 -5.03 9.78
CA ASN A 397 1.34 -6.05 10.77
C ASN A 397 1.96 -5.79 12.14
N LEU A 398 3.20 -5.30 12.20
CA LEU A 398 3.88 -4.98 13.47
C LEU A 398 3.17 -3.88 14.29
N ASN A 399 2.31 -3.08 13.66
CA ASN A 399 1.56 -2.01 14.30
C ASN A 399 0.08 -2.36 14.62
N ASN A 400 -0.37 -3.60 14.38
CA ASN A 400 -1.79 -3.91 14.24
C ASN A 400 -2.33 -5.03 15.16
N VAL A 401 -1.85 -5.12 16.41
CA VAL A 401 -2.59 -5.85 17.46
C VAL A 401 -3.41 -4.87 18.29
N ASN A 402 -4.72 -5.08 18.32
CA ASN A 402 -5.54 -4.69 19.46
C ASN A 402 -5.68 -5.90 20.39
N MET A 403 -5.05 -5.87 21.57
CA MET A 403 -5.52 -6.68 22.69
C MET A 403 -6.92 -6.19 23.04
N VAL A 404 -7.91 -7.05 22.89
CA VAL A 404 -9.31 -6.63 22.99
C VAL A 404 -9.84 -6.79 24.41
N GLU A 405 -9.81 -5.67 25.11
CA GLU A 405 -10.87 -5.32 26.05
C GLU A 405 -12.08 -4.79 25.24
N TRP A 406 -13.28 -5.30 25.52
CA TRP A 406 -14.53 -4.81 24.93
C TRP A 406 -15.19 -3.78 25.84
N THR A 407 -15.38 -2.58 25.32
CA THR A 407 -16.24 -1.57 25.97
C THR A 407 -17.71 -1.98 25.87
N ASP A 408 -18.56 -1.52 26.80
CA ASP A 408 -19.99 -1.80 26.75
C ASP A 408 -20.67 -1.25 25.49
N ALA A 409 -20.15 -0.14 24.96
CA ALA A 409 -20.57 0.43 23.68
C ALA A 409 -20.30 -0.53 22.50
N GLU A 410 -19.12 -1.15 22.45
CA GLU A 410 -18.79 -2.16 21.43
C GLU A 410 -19.64 -3.43 21.59
N ARG A 411 -19.82 -3.91 22.82
CA ARG A 411 -20.69 -5.07 23.13
C ARG A 411 -22.11 -4.82 22.64
N ALA A 412 -22.67 -3.65 22.97
CA ALA A 412 -24.00 -3.24 22.55
C ALA A 412 -24.10 -3.05 21.03
N ALA A 413 -23.09 -2.47 20.38
CA ALA A 413 -23.04 -2.31 18.93
C ALA A 413 -23.01 -3.66 18.20
N ILE A 414 -22.15 -4.59 18.63
CA ILE A 414 -22.03 -5.94 18.05
C ILE A 414 -23.35 -6.71 18.25
N ALA A 415 -23.92 -6.72 19.46
CA ALA A 415 -25.18 -7.41 19.74
C ALA A 415 -26.36 -6.79 18.97
N SER A 416 -26.44 -5.46 18.90
CA SER A 416 -27.50 -4.74 18.16
C SER A 416 -27.39 -4.97 16.65
N LEU A 417 -26.18 -5.02 16.08
CA LEU A 417 -25.96 -5.34 14.67
C LEU A 417 -26.28 -6.81 14.39
N TRP A 418 -25.78 -7.73 15.22
CA TRP A 418 -26.02 -9.17 15.08
C TRP A 418 -27.50 -9.53 15.18
N GLY A 419 -28.25 -8.90 16.09
CA GLY A 419 -29.71 -9.07 16.22
C GLY A 419 -30.53 -8.63 14.99
N LYS A 420 -29.90 -8.05 13.96
CA LYS A 420 -30.52 -7.73 12.67
C LYS A 420 -30.05 -8.64 11.53
N ILE A 421 -29.00 -9.44 11.73
CA ILE A 421 -28.39 -10.30 10.72
C ILE A 421 -29.24 -11.55 10.49
N ASP A 422 -29.84 -11.67 9.30
CA ASP A 422 -30.33 -12.96 8.82
C ASP A 422 -29.13 -13.81 8.33
N VAL A 423 -28.77 -14.80 9.13
CA VAL A 423 -27.72 -15.79 8.80
C VAL A 423 -28.04 -16.59 7.53
N GLY A 424 -29.33 -16.72 7.20
CA GLY A 424 -29.87 -17.34 6.01
C GLY A 424 -29.64 -16.56 4.71
N GLU A 425 -29.39 -15.25 4.82
CA GLU A 425 -29.17 -14.33 3.70
C GLU A 425 -27.71 -13.86 3.62
N ILE A 426 -27.18 -13.30 4.71
CA ILE A 426 -25.83 -12.70 4.77
C ILE A 426 -24.74 -13.75 4.52
N GLY A 427 -24.91 -14.96 5.06
CA GLY A 427 -23.95 -16.06 4.91
C GLY A 427 -23.73 -16.49 3.45
N PRO A 428 -24.79 -16.88 2.72
CA PRO A 428 -24.71 -17.17 1.29
C PRO A 428 -24.08 -16.04 0.47
N GLN A 429 -24.48 -14.78 0.71
CA GLN A 429 -23.95 -13.62 -0.02
C GLN A 429 -22.46 -13.41 0.26
N ALA A 430 -22.02 -13.51 1.51
CA ALA A 430 -20.61 -13.32 1.89
C ALA A 430 -19.70 -14.42 1.36
N LEU A 431 -20.13 -15.70 1.40
CA LEU A 431 -19.33 -16.80 0.84
C LEU A 431 -19.30 -16.78 -0.70
N THR A 432 -20.42 -16.41 -1.34
CA THR A 432 -20.44 -16.17 -2.80
C THR A 432 -19.50 -15.03 -3.18
N ARG A 433 -19.46 -13.96 -2.38
CA ARG A 433 -18.52 -12.85 -2.56
C ARG A 433 -17.07 -13.34 -2.42
N LEU A 434 -16.73 -14.11 -1.38
CA LEU A 434 -15.39 -14.70 -1.23
C LEU A 434 -14.93 -15.44 -2.50
N LEU A 435 -15.78 -16.35 -3.00
CA LEU A 435 -15.42 -17.25 -4.11
C LEU A 435 -15.27 -16.54 -5.47
N ILE A 436 -15.91 -15.38 -5.66
CA ILE A 436 -15.79 -14.58 -6.89
C ILE A 436 -14.69 -13.50 -6.76
N VAL A 437 -14.61 -12.81 -5.61
CA VAL A 437 -13.59 -11.77 -5.35
C VAL A 437 -12.20 -12.37 -5.26
N TYR A 438 -12.08 -13.54 -4.66
CA TYR A 438 -10.82 -14.19 -4.34
C TYR A 438 -10.80 -15.63 -4.87
N PRO A 439 -10.73 -15.86 -6.20
CA PRO A 439 -10.98 -17.18 -6.81
C PRO A 439 -10.05 -18.31 -6.35
N TRP A 440 -8.86 -17.99 -5.83
CA TRP A 440 -7.97 -18.99 -5.24
C TRP A 440 -8.61 -19.74 -4.05
N THR A 441 -9.58 -19.12 -3.36
CA THR A 441 -10.31 -19.76 -2.25
C THR A 441 -11.17 -20.94 -2.70
N GLN A 442 -11.58 -20.99 -3.98
CA GLN A 442 -12.36 -22.10 -4.54
C GLN A 442 -11.67 -23.46 -4.38
N ARG A 443 -10.32 -23.50 -4.27
CA ARG A 443 -9.53 -24.72 -4.03
C ARG A 443 -9.97 -25.49 -2.78
N HIS A 444 -10.44 -24.76 -1.76
CA HIS A 444 -10.89 -25.32 -0.49
C HIS A 444 -12.28 -25.98 -0.58
N PHE A 445 -13.00 -25.80 -1.69
CA PHE A 445 -14.41 -26.18 -1.86
C PHE A 445 -14.64 -27.17 -3.01
N GLY A 446 -13.64 -28.00 -3.37
CA GLY A 446 -13.75 -28.96 -4.48
C GLY A 446 -14.94 -29.95 -4.40
N THR A 447 -15.45 -30.23 -3.20
CA THR A 447 -16.65 -31.06 -3.00
C THR A 447 -17.98 -30.33 -3.28
N PHE A 448 -17.94 -29.03 -3.59
CA PHE A 448 -19.13 -28.21 -3.83
C PHE A 448 -19.64 -28.31 -5.29
N GLY A 449 -18.89 -28.96 -6.17
CA GLY A 449 -19.25 -29.12 -7.59
C GLY A 449 -18.75 -27.95 -8.44
N ASN A 450 -19.54 -27.50 -9.41
CA ASN A 450 -19.12 -26.43 -10.31
C ASN A 450 -19.07 -25.07 -9.59
N LEU A 451 -17.89 -24.43 -9.63
CA LEU A 451 -17.63 -23.06 -9.19
C LEU A 451 -16.95 -22.21 -10.29
N SER A 452 -16.80 -22.73 -11.51
CA SER A 452 -15.99 -22.12 -12.58
C SER A 452 -16.53 -20.81 -13.18
N THR A 453 -17.75 -20.40 -12.82
CA THR A 453 -18.36 -19.14 -13.26
C THR A 453 -19.17 -18.50 -12.14
N ASN A 454 -19.33 -17.19 -12.19
CA ASN A 454 -20.06 -16.43 -11.16
C ASN A 454 -21.52 -16.90 -11.04
N ALA A 455 -22.16 -17.25 -12.16
CA ALA A 455 -23.49 -17.84 -12.18
C ALA A 455 -23.53 -19.24 -11.54
N ALA A 456 -22.51 -20.08 -11.77
CA ALA A 456 -22.40 -21.39 -11.12
C ALA A 456 -22.22 -21.25 -9.60
N ILE A 457 -21.43 -20.27 -9.12
CA ILE A 457 -21.25 -19.98 -7.69
C ILE A 457 -22.56 -19.46 -7.07
N LEU A 458 -23.20 -18.46 -7.69
CA LEU A 458 -24.48 -17.88 -7.24
C LEU A 458 -25.61 -18.92 -7.12
N GLY A 459 -25.69 -19.86 -8.06
CA GLY A 459 -26.66 -20.95 -8.04
C GLY A 459 -26.30 -22.13 -7.12
N ASN A 460 -25.14 -22.13 -6.45
CA ASN A 460 -24.64 -23.30 -5.75
C ASN A 460 -25.26 -23.47 -4.35
N ALA A 461 -26.17 -24.44 -4.21
CA ALA A 461 -26.82 -24.74 -2.93
C ALA A 461 -25.85 -25.12 -1.79
N LYS A 462 -24.66 -25.67 -2.09
CA LYS A 462 -23.63 -25.97 -1.08
C LYS A 462 -22.89 -24.72 -0.63
N VAL A 463 -22.63 -23.77 -1.53
CA VAL A 463 -22.12 -22.42 -1.17
C VAL A 463 -23.13 -21.72 -0.27
N ALA A 464 -24.42 -21.72 -0.63
CA ALA A 464 -25.46 -21.14 0.20
C ALA A 464 -25.53 -21.80 1.60
N GLN A 465 -25.57 -23.13 1.67
CA GLN A 465 -25.66 -23.83 2.96
C GLN A 465 -24.41 -23.67 3.83
N HIS A 466 -23.21 -23.66 3.24
CA HIS A 466 -21.98 -23.44 4.00
C HIS A 466 -21.85 -21.98 4.47
N GLY A 467 -22.32 -21.01 3.68
CA GLY A 467 -22.43 -19.61 4.12
C GLY A 467 -23.26 -19.46 5.40
N LYS A 468 -24.39 -20.18 5.51
CA LYS A 468 -25.18 -20.23 6.76
C LYS A 468 -24.40 -20.85 7.92
N THR A 469 -23.60 -21.89 7.64
CA THR A 469 -22.75 -22.56 8.63
C THR A 469 -21.67 -21.62 9.18
N VAL A 470 -21.03 -20.80 8.33
CA VAL A 470 -20.08 -19.75 8.73
C VAL A 470 -20.73 -18.74 9.68
N MET A 471 -21.93 -18.26 9.35
CA MET A 471 -22.65 -17.30 10.20
C MET A 471 -23.13 -17.91 11.53
N GLY A 472 -23.53 -19.19 11.55
CA GLY A 472 -23.79 -19.93 12.80
C GLY A 472 -22.52 -20.09 13.67
N GLY A 473 -21.35 -20.19 13.03
CA GLY A 473 -20.06 -20.06 13.71
C GLY A 473 -19.92 -18.70 14.40
N LEU A 474 -20.10 -17.60 13.65
CA LEU A 474 -20.03 -16.23 14.18
C LEU A 474 -20.99 -15.97 15.35
N GLU A 475 -22.20 -16.54 15.33
CA GLU A 475 -23.14 -16.43 16.45
C GLU A 475 -22.52 -16.91 17.78
N SER A 476 -21.70 -17.96 17.71
CA SER A 476 -21.00 -18.51 18.88
C SER A 476 -20.00 -17.52 19.46
N ALA A 477 -19.30 -16.74 18.62
CA ALA A 477 -18.39 -15.68 19.07
C ALA A 477 -19.15 -14.46 19.62
N VAL A 478 -20.27 -14.05 19.01
CA VAL A 478 -21.11 -12.94 19.55
C VAL A 478 -21.65 -13.29 20.94
N LYS A 479 -22.03 -14.56 21.18
CA LYS A 479 -22.46 -15.06 22.49
C LYS A 479 -21.31 -15.22 23.51
N ASN A 480 -20.04 -15.13 23.09
CA ASN A 480 -18.87 -15.41 23.93
C ASN A 480 -17.73 -14.40 23.68
N LEU A 481 -18.02 -13.10 23.61
CA LEU A 481 -17.05 -12.06 23.25
C LEU A 481 -15.75 -12.08 24.07
N ASP A 482 -15.84 -12.34 25.37
CA ASP A 482 -14.66 -12.43 26.27
C ASP A 482 -13.89 -13.77 26.17
N ASN A 483 -14.44 -14.75 25.45
CA ASN A 483 -13.96 -16.14 25.43
C ASN A 483 -13.86 -16.75 24.00
N VAL A 484 -13.85 -15.91 22.95
CA VAL A 484 -13.86 -16.35 21.54
C VAL A 484 -12.73 -17.36 21.24
N LYS A 485 -11.53 -17.13 21.79
CA LYS A 485 -10.34 -17.98 21.59
C LYS A 485 -10.49 -19.41 22.11
N ASN A 486 -11.34 -19.67 23.10
CA ASN A 486 -11.63 -21.02 23.59
C ASN A 486 -12.90 -21.58 22.94
N THR A 487 -13.89 -20.72 22.69
CA THR A 487 -15.12 -21.03 21.95
C THR A 487 -14.81 -21.66 20.59
N TYR A 488 -13.81 -21.14 19.87
CA TYR A 488 -13.35 -21.68 18.58
C TYR A 488 -12.21 -22.70 18.65
N ALA A 489 -11.72 -23.14 19.81
CA ALA A 489 -10.54 -24.01 19.87
C ALA A 489 -10.69 -25.29 18.99
N LYS A 490 -11.84 -25.97 19.08
CA LYS A 490 -12.17 -27.14 18.25
C LYS A 490 -12.33 -26.81 16.75
N LEU A 491 -12.77 -25.59 16.43
CA LEU A 491 -12.98 -25.14 15.05
C LEU A 491 -11.66 -24.69 14.40
N SER A 492 -10.76 -24.11 15.18
CA SER A 492 -9.37 -23.81 14.78
C SER A 492 -8.60 -25.09 14.48
N VAL A 493 -8.66 -26.10 15.36
CA VAL A 493 -8.15 -27.47 15.12
C VAL A 493 -8.71 -28.07 13.84
N MET A 494 -10.02 -27.97 13.60
CA MET A 494 -10.62 -28.51 12.37
C MET A 494 -10.06 -27.83 11.10
N HIS A 495 -9.93 -26.51 11.11
CA HIS A 495 -9.44 -25.80 9.92
C HIS A 495 -7.93 -25.99 9.67
N SER A 496 -7.12 -26.03 10.73
CA SER A 496 -5.67 -26.20 10.65
C SER A 496 -5.24 -27.63 10.33
N GLU A 497 -5.68 -28.60 11.14
CA GLU A 497 -5.17 -29.97 11.13
C GLU A 497 -5.92 -30.90 10.16
N LYS A 498 -7.10 -30.49 9.65
CA LYS A 498 -7.95 -31.35 8.78
C LYS A 498 -8.37 -30.72 7.46
N LEU A 499 -8.62 -29.41 7.43
CA LEU A 499 -9.00 -28.70 6.21
C LEU A 499 -7.81 -27.95 5.57
N HIS A 500 -6.72 -27.76 6.31
CA HIS A 500 -5.50 -27.04 5.92
C HIS A 500 -5.78 -25.67 5.25
N VAL A 501 -6.77 -24.94 5.75
CA VAL A 501 -7.19 -23.64 5.19
C VAL A 501 -6.18 -22.57 5.60
N ASP A 502 -5.39 -22.03 4.67
CA ASP A 502 -4.44 -20.98 5.04
C ASP A 502 -5.17 -19.75 5.66
N PRO A 503 -4.70 -19.15 6.77
CA PRO A 503 -5.53 -18.22 7.53
C PRO A 503 -5.75 -16.82 6.92
N ASP A 504 -4.97 -16.39 5.91
CA ASP A 504 -5.29 -15.17 5.14
C ASP A 504 -6.73 -15.28 4.56
N ASN A 505 -7.21 -16.50 4.30
CA ASN A 505 -8.55 -16.76 3.78
C ASN A 505 -9.68 -16.48 4.79
N PHE A 506 -9.41 -16.44 6.11
CA PHE A 506 -10.38 -15.95 7.09
C PHE A 506 -10.51 -14.43 7.07
N ARG A 507 -9.42 -13.70 6.78
CA ARG A 507 -9.43 -12.22 6.69
C ARG A 507 -10.19 -11.75 5.46
N THR A 508 -9.95 -12.36 4.30
CA THR A 508 -10.72 -12.09 3.07
C THR A 508 -12.20 -12.45 3.19
N LEU A 509 -12.56 -13.48 3.96
CA LEU A 509 -13.95 -13.79 4.30
C LEU A 509 -14.57 -12.76 5.27
N ALA A 510 -13.83 -12.34 6.29
CA ALA A 510 -14.25 -11.26 7.20
C ALA A 510 -14.52 -9.94 6.45
N GLU A 511 -13.65 -9.55 5.51
CA GLU A 511 -13.88 -8.40 4.62
C GLU A 511 -15.17 -8.57 3.81
N CYS A 512 -15.39 -9.73 3.20
CA CYS A 512 -16.61 -10.01 2.44
C CYS A 512 -17.87 -9.94 3.31
N ILE A 513 -17.81 -10.43 4.57
CA ILE A 513 -18.91 -10.34 5.54
C ILE A 513 -19.17 -8.88 5.90
N SER A 514 -18.15 -8.10 6.25
CA SER A 514 -18.28 -6.66 6.53
C SER A 514 -18.94 -5.91 5.38
N VAL A 515 -18.50 -6.17 4.13
CA VAL A 515 -19.07 -5.52 2.94
C VAL A 515 -20.52 -5.92 2.68
N VAL A 516 -20.91 -7.18 2.92
CA VAL A 516 -22.29 -7.66 2.76
C VAL A 516 -23.22 -7.17 3.88
N VAL A 517 -22.75 -7.14 5.13
CA VAL A 517 -23.49 -6.56 6.27
C VAL A 517 -23.73 -5.06 6.02
N ALA A 518 -22.71 -4.34 5.57
CA ALA A 518 -22.81 -2.93 5.22
C ALA A 518 -23.83 -2.70 4.09
N ALA A 519 -23.77 -3.51 3.03
CA ALA A 519 -24.70 -3.49 1.90
C ALA A 519 -26.17 -3.77 2.31
N LYS A 520 -26.41 -4.70 3.25
CA LYS A 520 -27.76 -5.04 3.70
C LYS A 520 -28.40 -3.93 4.53
N PHE A 521 -27.66 -3.33 5.45
CA PHE A 521 -28.24 -2.50 6.52
C PHE A 521 -28.11 -0.99 6.33
N GLY A 522 -27.30 -0.54 5.38
CA GLY A 522 -27.17 0.89 5.07
C GLY A 522 -26.45 1.70 6.17
N PRO A 523 -26.28 3.02 5.97
CA PRO A 523 -25.44 3.85 6.84
C PRO A 523 -26.10 4.18 8.19
N SER A 524 -27.43 4.06 8.28
CA SER A 524 -28.21 4.32 9.50
C SER A 524 -28.07 3.22 10.56
N VAL A 525 -27.68 2.01 10.16
CA VAL A 525 -27.48 0.86 11.05
C VAL A 525 -26.00 0.47 11.09
N PHE A 526 -25.34 0.37 9.94
CA PHE A 526 -23.89 0.14 9.86
C PHE A 526 -23.15 1.49 9.87
N THR A 527 -23.31 2.22 10.96
CA THR A 527 -22.65 3.52 11.22
C THR A 527 -21.12 3.36 11.34
N PRO A 528 -20.32 4.45 11.31
CA PRO A 528 -18.87 4.36 11.51
C PRO A 528 -18.45 3.66 12.81
N GLY A 529 -19.13 3.92 13.94
CA GLY A 529 -18.86 3.24 15.22
C GLY A 529 -19.35 1.79 15.26
N ALA A 530 -20.43 1.46 14.54
CA ALA A 530 -20.84 0.06 14.37
C ALA A 530 -19.81 -0.71 13.51
N GLN A 531 -19.25 -0.08 12.48
CA GLN A 531 -18.15 -0.65 11.67
C GLN A 531 -16.87 -0.83 12.49
N GLU A 532 -16.51 0.12 13.36
CA GLU A 532 -15.37 0.02 14.27
C GLU A 532 -15.46 -1.22 15.17
N ALA A 533 -16.56 -1.34 15.92
CA ALA A 533 -16.83 -2.49 16.78
C ALA A 533 -16.90 -3.81 15.99
N TRP A 534 -17.48 -3.79 14.78
CA TRP A 534 -17.62 -4.97 13.91
C TRP A 534 -16.29 -5.44 13.29
N GLN A 535 -15.43 -4.53 12.84
CA GLN A 535 -14.11 -4.90 12.32
C GLN A 535 -13.19 -5.39 13.45
N LYS A 536 -13.31 -4.81 14.67
CA LYS A 536 -12.66 -5.33 15.89
C LYS A 536 -13.16 -6.75 16.23
N PHE A 537 -14.47 -6.99 16.19
CA PHE A 537 -15.10 -8.31 16.34
C PHE A 537 -14.55 -9.35 15.36
N LEU A 538 -14.59 -9.06 14.06
CA LEU A 538 -14.11 -9.99 13.06
C LEU A 538 -12.58 -10.22 13.14
N SER A 539 -11.80 -9.21 13.53
CA SER A 539 -10.35 -9.39 13.79
C SER A 539 -10.08 -10.37 14.94
N VAL A 540 -10.87 -10.33 16.02
CA VAL A 540 -10.79 -11.31 17.13
C VAL A 540 -11.24 -12.70 16.68
N VAL A 541 -12.30 -12.80 15.86
CA VAL A 541 -12.75 -14.07 15.25
C VAL A 541 -11.62 -14.71 14.43
N VAL A 542 -10.98 -13.94 13.54
CA VAL A 542 -9.83 -14.42 12.74
C VAL A 542 -8.70 -14.90 13.66
N SER A 543 -8.28 -14.09 14.64
CA SER A 543 -7.21 -14.46 15.58
C SER A 543 -7.54 -15.73 16.38
N ALA A 544 -8.81 -15.97 16.70
CA ALA A 544 -9.27 -17.18 17.38
C ALA A 544 -9.35 -18.42 16.46
N LEU A 545 -9.66 -18.25 15.18
CA LEU A 545 -9.64 -19.32 14.18
C LEU A 545 -8.21 -19.68 13.73
N GLY A 546 -7.30 -18.72 13.67
CA GLY A 546 -5.87 -18.91 13.39
C GLY A 546 -5.07 -19.50 14.56
N ARG A 547 -5.66 -19.67 15.76
CA ARG A 547 -4.96 -20.05 17.00
C ARG A 547 -4.08 -21.31 16.87
N GLN A 548 -4.53 -22.35 16.19
CA GLN A 548 -3.86 -23.67 16.12
C GLN A 548 -2.82 -23.77 14.98
N TYR A 549 -2.54 -22.70 14.23
CA TYR A 549 -1.55 -22.69 13.14
C TYR A 549 -0.12 -22.32 13.62
N HIS A 550 0.08 -22.26 14.95
CA HIS A 550 1.26 -21.73 15.64
C HIS A 550 1.61 -22.60 16.85
#